data_AF-A0A5N5SYE1-F1
#
_entry.id   AF-A0A5N5SYE1-F1
#
_cell.length_a   1.000
_cell.length_b   1.000
_cell.length_c   1.000
_cell.angle_alpha   90.00
_cell.angle_beta   90.00
_cell.angle_gamma   90.00
#
_symmetry.space_group_name_H-M   'P 1'
#
loop_
_entity.id
_entity.type
_entity.pdbx_description
1 polymer ?
#
loop_
_entity_poly.entity_id
_entity_poly.type
_entity_poly.pdbx_seq_one_letter_code
_entity_poly.pdbx_strand_id
1 'polypeptide(L)'
;VYLVDYGTNAQINNSHLFYLHKKFLDLPAQAINAKLHNVELRNGADKTCYKFLELVSSSEPLTAKIYDVDVKNYSLTIEIFGDDGISINEMLVNEGYCRYLSSPKHELIEPSLAHDSKEETAQG
;
A
#
# COMPACT_ATOMS: atom_id res chain seq x y z
N VAL A 1 -13.19 -19.12 -12.59
CA VAL A 1 -13.28 -17.75 -13.13
C VAL A 1 -12.58 -16.78 -12.19
N TYR A 2 -12.06 -15.66 -12.70
CA TYR A 2 -11.53 -14.57 -11.89
C TYR A 2 -12.56 -13.45 -11.81
N LEU A 3 -12.94 -13.04 -10.60
CA LEU A 3 -13.94 -12.02 -10.34
C LEU A 3 -13.26 -10.64 -10.30
N VAL A 4 -13.28 -9.91 -11.41
CA VAL A 4 -12.48 -8.69 -11.63
C VAL A 4 -12.78 -7.55 -10.66
N ASP A 5 -13.95 -7.51 -10.05
CA ASP A 5 -14.32 -6.47 -9.07
C ASP A 5 -13.92 -6.83 -7.63
N TYR A 6 -13.61 -8.10 -7.37
CA TYR A 6 -13.24 -8.60 -6.04
C TYR A 6 -11.80 -9.10 -5.96
N GLY A 7 -11.17 -9.39 -7.09
CA GLY A 7 -9.81 -9.89 -7.16
C GLY A 7 -9.64 -11.36 -6.77
N THR A 8 -10.73 -12.13 -6.69
CA THR A 8 -10.74 -13.52 -6.20
C THR A 8 -11.01 -14.54 -7.31
N ASN A 9 -10.54 -15.77 -7.11
CA ASN A 9 -10.86 -16.91 -7.97
C ASN A 9 -12.07 -17.67 -7.42
N ALA A 10 -13.00 -18.03 -8.30
CA ALA A 10 -14.17 -18.85 -7.96
C ALA A 10 -14.23 -20.09 -8.85
N GLN A 11 -14.52 -21.25 -8.23
CA GLN A 11 -14.93 -22.46 -8.92
C GLN A 11 -16.44 -22.45 -9.10
N ILE A 12 -16.90 -22.57 -10.34
CA ILE A 12 -18.32 -22.53 -10.68
C ILE A 12 -18.64 -23.57 -11.74
N ASN A 13 -19.88 -24.06 -11.74
CA ASN A 13 -20.39 -24.90 -12.83
C ASN A 13 -20.61 -24.03 -14.08
N ASN A 14 -20.37 -24.59 -15.27
CA ASN A 14 -20.65 -23.93 -16.54
C ASN A 14 -22.12 -23.51 -16.68
N SER A 15 -23.06 -24.21 -16.04
CA SER A 15 -24.48 -23.83 -16.02
C SER A 15 -24.76 -22.50 -15.31
N HIS A 16 -23.80 -21.97 -14.55
CA HIS A 16 -23.88 -20.67 -13.88
C HIS A 16 -23.12 -19.56 -14.62
N LEU A 17 -22.60 -19.85 -15.82
CA LEU A 17 -21.96 -18.85 -16.68
C LEU A 17 -22.98 -18.23 -17.63
N PHE A 18 -22.99 -16.89 -17.68
CA PHE A 18 -23.86 -16.12 -18.56
C PHE A 18 -23.04 -15.07 -19.33
N TYR A 19 -23.54 -14.65 -20.50
CA TYR A 19 -22.93 -13.57 -21.26
C TYR A 19 -23.05 -12.23 -20.51
N LEU A 20 -21.94 -11.50 -20.44
CA LEU A 20 -21.95 -10.15 -19.88
C LEU A 20 -22.51 -9.16 -20.90
N HIS A 21 -23.66 -8.56 -20.57
CA HIS A 21 -24.28 -7.57 -21.43
C HIS A 21 -23.42 -6.31 -21.53
N LYS A 22 -23.26 -5.73 -22.73
CA LYS A 22 -22.35 -4.61 -23.01
C LYS A 22 -22.53 -3.39 -22.10
N LYS A 23 -23.77 -3.10 -21.69
CA LYS A 23 -24.10 -2.02 -20.72
C LYS A 23 -23.37 -2.12 -19.37
N PHE A 24 -22.79 -3.27 -19.03
CA PHE A 24 -22.03 -3.49 -17.80
C PHE A 24 -20.51 -3.37 -18.02
N LEU A 25 -20.05 -3.14 -19.25
CA LEU A 25 -18.62 -3.02 -19.58
C LEU A 25 -18.07 -1.61 -19.37
N ASP A 26 -18.92 -0.61 -19.15
CA ASP A 26 -18.50 0.79 -19.01
C ASP A 26 -17.82 1.05 -17.65
N LEU A 27 -18.07 0.19 -16.64
CA LEU A 27 -17.37 0.24 -15.36
C LEU A 27 -16.06 -0.54 -15.46
N PRO A 28 -14.89 0.09 -15.19
CA PRO A 28 -13.63 -0.63 -15.12
C PRO A 28 -13.65 -1.69 -14.01
N ALA A 29 -12.78 -2.70 -14.10
CA ALA A 29 -12.57 -3.64 -13.01
C ALA A 29 -12.21 -2.88 -11.71
N GLN A 30 -12.90 -3.20 -10.62
CA GLN A 30 -12.75 -2.45 -9.36
C GLN A 30 -11.67 -3.00 -8.43
N ALA A 31 -11.24 -4.26 -8.58
CA ALA A 31 -10.16 -4.79 -7.77
C ALA A 31 -8.80 -4.33 -8.31
N ILE A 32 -8.03 -3.66 -7.45
CA ILE A 32 -6.69 -3.20 -7.77
C ILE A 32 -5.67 -4.16 -7.14
N ASN A 33 -4.79 -4.74 -7.95
CA ASN A 33 -3.71 -5.57 -7.46
C ASN A 33 -2.64 -4.69 -6.77
N ALA A 34 -2.27 -5.02 -5.54
CA ALA A 34 -1.30 -4.22 -4.78
C ALA A 34 -0.42 -5.08 -3.88
N LYS A 35 0.75 -4.54 -3.53
CA LYS A 35 1.70 -5.12 -2.57
C LYS A 35 2.15 -4.06 -1.56
N LEU A 36 2.51 -4.51 -0.36
CA LEU A 36 3.00 -3.63 0.70
C LEU A 36 4.41 -3.09 0.38
N HIS A 37 4.60 -1.79 0.58
CA HIS A 37 5.85 -1.08 0.38
C HIS A 37 6.89 -1.45 1.45
N ASN A 38 8.13 -1.66 0.98
CA ASN A 38 9.34 -1.84 1.77
C ASN A 38 9.30 -2.95 2.84
N VAL A 39 8.34 -3.88 2.80
CA VAL A 39 8.26 -5.00 3.74
C VAL A 39 8.30 -6.34 3.02
N GLU A 40 8.89 -7.33 3.66
CA GLU A 40 8.83 -8.73 3.25
C GLU A 40 8.54 -9.63 4.44
N LEU A 41 8.03 -10.83 4.15
CA LEU A 41 7.67 -11.82 5.16
C LEU A 41 8.92 -12.22 5.97
N ARG A 42 8.79 -12.17 7.29
CA ARG A 42 9.81 -12.73 8.20
C ARG A 42 9.52 -14.18 8.56
N ASN A 43 8.24 -14.50 8.73
CA ASN A 43 7.72 -15.84 9.04
C ASN A 43 6.98 -16.43 7.83
N GLY A 44 6.48 -17.67 7.95
CA GLY A 44 5.62 -18.27 6.93
C GLY A 44 4.38 -17.42 6.64
N ALA A 45 3.92 -17.45 5.38
CA ALA A 45 2.86 -16.57 4.87
C ALA A 45 1.56 -16.66 5.68
N ASP A 46 1.15 -17.84 6.13
CA ASP A 46 -0.17 -18.05 6.76
C ASP A 46 -0.41 -17.12 7.95
N LYS A 47 0.52 -17.09 8.93
CA LYS A 47 0.37 -16.26 10.14
C LYS A 47 0.35 -14.77 9.81
N THR A 48 1.24 -14.35 8.91
CA THR A 48 1.31 -12.95 8.48
C THR A 48 0.05 -12.54 7.72
N CYS A 49 -0.50 -13.40 6.87
CA CYS A 49 -1.77 -13.16 6.16
C CYS A 49 -2.95 -13.03 7.13
N TYR A 50 -3.04 -13.89 8.16
CA TYR A 50 -4.10 -13.76 9.17
C TYR A 50 -3.99 -12.46 9.95
N LYS A 51 -2.79 -12.08 10.38
CA LYS A 51 -2.61 -10.81 11.10
C LYS A 51 -2.90 -9.61 10.21
N PHE A 52 -2.45 -9.63 8.96
CA PHE A 52 -2.77 -8.57 8.00
C PHE A 52 -4.30 -8.44 7.83
N LEU A 53 -5.00 -9.57 7.64
CA LEU A 53 -6.45 -9.58 7.52
C LEU A 53 -7.15 -9.03 8.77
N GLU A 54 -6.67 -9.39 9.96
CA GLU A 54 -7.16 -8.85 11.24
C GLU A 54 -7.05 -7.32 11.26
N LEU A 55 -5.86 -6.78 10.97
CA LEU A 55 -5.59 -5.33 11.02
C LEU A 55 -6.43 -4.53 10.03
N VAL A 56 -6.56 -5.01 8.78
CA VAL A 56 -7.37 -4.32 7.75
C VAL A 56 -8.86 -4.47 7.99
N SER A 57 -9.31 -5.52 8.68
CA SER A 57 -10.74 -5.72 8.99
C SER A 57 -11.17 -4.98 10.26
N SER A 58 -10.23 -4.64 11.14
CA SER A 58 -10.50 -3.90 12.38
C SER A 58 -10.57 -2.38 12.19
N SER A 59 -10.29 -1.87 10.99
CA SER A 59 -10.16 -0.44 10.73
C SER A 59 -10.91 -0.05 9.44
N GLU A 60 -11.80 0.94 9.54
CA GLU A 60 -12.56 1.46 8.40
C GLU A 60 -12.89 2.95 8.60
N PRO A 61 -12.49 3.86 7.68
CA PRO A 61 -11.85 3.59 6.40
C PRO A 61 -10.35 3.36 6.48
N LEU A 62 -9.81 2.57 5.54
CA LEU A 62 -8.37 2.47 5.31
C LEU A 62 -7.91 3.55 4.34
N THR A 63 -6.71 4.08 4.56
CA THR A 63 -6.04 4.99 3.61
C THR A 63 -4.80 4.32 3.03
N ALA A 64 -4.51 4.54 1.75
CA ALA A 64 -3.32 4.01 1.10
C ALA A 64 -2.47 5.13 0.48
N LYS A 65 -1.16 5.11 0.75
CA LYS A 65 -0.16 5.93 0.09
C LYS A 65 0.53 5.11 -1.00
N ILE A 66 0.53 5.62 -2.22
CA ILE A 66 1.16 4.96 -3.37
C ILE A 66 2.64 5.34 -3.43
N TYR A 67 3.51 4.33 -3.52
CA TYR A 67 4.97 4.50 -3.67
C TYR A 67 5.47 4.18 -5.07
N ASP A 68 4.79 3.26 -5.79
CA ASP A 68 5.17 2.87 -7.14
C ASP A 68 3.96 2.32 -7.92
N VAL A 69 4.01 2.45 -9.26
CA VAL A 69 2.98 1.98 -10.20
C VAL A 69 3.63 1.13 -11.28
N ASP A 70 3.39 -0.18 -11.22
CA ASP A 70 3.80 -1.12 -12.27
C ASP A 70 2.69 -1.26 -13.30
N VAL A 71 2.76 -0.42 -14.35
CA VAL A 71 1.77 -0.41 -15.44
C VAL A 71 1.77 -1.73 -16.22
N LYS A 72 2.91 -2.41 -16.32
CA LYS A 72 3.03 -3.65 -17.09
C LYS A 72 2.28 -4.80 -16.41
N ASN A 73 2.37 -4.86 -15.08
CA ASN A 73 1.73 -5.90 -14.27
C ASN A 73 0.42 -5.45 -13.60
N TYR A 74 -0.04 -4.22 -13.92
CA TYR A 74 -1.22 -3.60 -13.31
C TYR A 74 -1.21 -3.68 -11.78
N SER A 75 -0.07 -3.35 -11.16
CA SER A 75 0.14 -3.52 -9.73
C SER A 75 0.63 -2.23 -9.06
N LEU A 76 0.14 -1.95 -7.86
CA LEU A 76 0.59 -0.83 -7.02
C LEU A 76 1.52 -1.32 -5.90
N THR A 77 2.52 -0.53 -5.57
CA THR A 77 3.24 -0.66 -4.30
C THR A 77 2.71 0.40 -3.34
N ILE A 78 2.15 -0.03 -2.20
CA ILE A 78 1.43 0.86 -1.28
C ILE A 78 1.88 0.71 0.17
N GLU A 79 1.74 1.77 0.95
CA GLU A 79 1.64 1.69 2.40
C GLU A 79 0.20 1.91 2.80
N ILE A 80 -0.31 1.10 3.72
CA ILE A 80 -1.71 1.16 4.15
C ILE A 80 -1.79 1.57 5.61
N PHE A 81 -2.76 2.44 5.90
CA PHE A 81 -2.98 3.06 7.19
C PHE A 81 -4.40 2.77 7.66
N GLY A 82 -4.54 2.54 8.96
CA GLY A 82 -5.84 2.53 9.61
C GLY A 82 -6.50 3.90 9.62
N ASP A 83 -7.74 3.93 10.09
CA ASP A 83 -8.56 5.11 10.39
C ASP A 83 -7.95 6.00 11.48
N ASP A 84 -7.13 5.41 12.36
CA ASP A 84 -6.30 6.11 13.35
C ASP A 84 -5.01 6.72 12.75
N GLY A 85 -4.76 6.51 11.45
CA GLY A 85 -3.56 6.96 10.75
C GLY A 85 -2.30 6.13 11.05
N ILE A 86 -2.41 5.00 11.75
CA ILE A 86 -1.28 4.12 12.05
C ILE A 86 -0.96 3.24 10.84
N SER A 87 0.34 3.13 10.51
CA SER A 87 0.82 2.29 9.41
C SER A 87 0.70 0.80 9.75
N ILE A 88 -0.12 0.09 8.98
CA ILE A 88 -0.27 -1.38 9.10
C ILE A 88 1.02 -2.07 8.67
N ASN A 89 1.76 -1.52 7.70
CA ASN A 89 3.07 -2.04 7.29
C ASN A 89 4.03 -2.07 8.49
N GLU A 90 4.08 -0.97 9.24
CA GLU A 90 4.91 -0.83 10.44
C GLU A 90 4.44 -1.77 11.56
N MET A 91 3.13 -1.88 11.80
CA MET A 91 2.57 -2.82 12.78
C MET A 91 3.01 -4.27 12.51
N LEU A 92 2.95 -4.71 11.24
CA LEU A 92 3.41 -6.04 10.84
C LEU A 92 4.92 -6.25 11.11
N VAL A 93 5.74 -5.21 10.97
CA VAL A 93 7.18 -5.27 11.29
C VAL A 93 7.41 -5.29 12.80
N ASN A 94 6.76 -4.41 13.54
CA ASN A 94 6.90 -4.26 14.99
C ASN A 94 6.43 -5.50 15.74
N GLU A 95 5.37 -6.16 15.27
CA GLU A 95 4.89 -7.44 15.80
C GLU A 95 5.68 -8.65 15.28
N GLY A 96 6.68 -8.45 14.42
CA GLY A 96 7.61 -9.47 13.96
C GLY A 96 7.09 -10.39 12.86
N TYR A 97 5.98 -10.06 12.20
CA TYR A 97 5.44 -10.79 11.04
C TYR A 97 6.21 -10.49 9.75
N CYS A 98 6.70 -9.26 9.64
CA CYS A 98 7.48 -8.75 8.51
C CYS A 98 8.84 -8.21 8.96
N ARG A 99 9.69 -7.92 7.98
CA ARG A 99 10.90 -7.10 8.15
C ARG A 99 11.01 -6.12 6.99
N TYR A 100 11.71 -5.00 7.20
CA TYR A 100 11.98 -4.07 6.13
C TYR A 100 12.97 -4.64 5.11
N LEU A 101 12.75 -4.36 3.82
CA LEU A 101 13.65 -4.72 2.71
C LEU A 101 14.93 -3.87 2.71
N SER A 102 14.80 -2.60 3.12
CA SER A 102 15.90 -1.67 3.32
C SER A 102 15.82 -1.02 4.70
N SER A 103 16.95 -0.74 5.34
CA SER A 103 16.98 -0.01 6.61
C SER A 103 16.23 1.32 6.44
N PRO A 104 15.30 1.69 7.34
CA PRO A 104 14.49 2.89 7.16
C PRO A 104 15.40 4.11 7.07
N LYS A 105 15.41 4.77 5.90
CA LYS A 105 15.98 6.11 5.78
C LYS A 105 15.02 7.06 6.52
N HIS A 106 15.35 7.34 7.77
CA HIS A 106 14.75 8.44 8.51
C HIS A 106 15.26 9.76 7.87
N GLU A 107 14.62 10.23 6.80
CA GLU A 107 14.87 11.59 6.33
C GLU A 107 14.07 12.57 7.19
N LEU A 108 14.67 12.97 8.32
CA LEU A 108 14.42 14.29 8.90
C LEU A 108 15.51 15.22 8.40
N ILE A 109 15.16 16.14 7.51
CA ILE A 109 15.82 17.46 7.49
C ILE A 109 14.70 18.49 7.22
N GLU A 110 14.20 19.10 8.30
CA GLU A 110 13.53 20.39 8.14
C GLU A 110 14.57 21.43 7.69
N PRO A 111 14.24 22.34 6.76
CA PRO A 111 15.16 23.40 6.37
C PRO A 111 15.39 24.33 7.57
N SER A 112 16.61 24.38 8.10
CA SER A 112 16.98 25.41 9.07
C SER A 112 16.89 26.77 8.37
N LEU A 113 16.04 27.66 8.90
CA LEU A 113 16.05 29.08 8.57
C LEU A 113 17.44 29.65 8.87
N ALA A 114 18.26 29.83 7.84
CA ALA A 114 19.45 30.65 7.94
C ALA A 114 19.01 32.13 7.96
N HIS A 115 19.08 32.73 9.14
CA HIS A 115 19.12 34.17 9.33
C HIS A 115 20.33 34.71 8.54
N ASP A 116 20.06 35.48 7.48
CA ASP A 116 21.08 36.33 6.88
C ASP A 116 21.07 37.66 7.63
N SER A 117 22.17 37.96 8.31
CA SER A 117 22.36 39.17 9.10
C SER A 117 23.83 39.58 9.06
N LYS A 118 24.13 40.52 8.16
CA LYS A 118 25.26 41.47 8.15
C LYS A 118 26.64 40.82 7.89
N GLU A 119 27.54 41.43 7.12
CA GLU A 119 28.16 42.70 7.47
C GLU A 119 28.82 43.41 6.27
N GLU A 120 28.62 44.73 6.28
CA GLU A 120 29.27 45.78 5.51
C GLU A 120 30.79 45.76 5.78
N THR A 121 31.64 45.89 4.75
CA THR A 121 33.01 46.38 4.98
C THR A 121 33.43 47.30 3.84
N ALA A 122 33.78 48.51 4.24
CA ALA A 122 34.29 49.58 3.41
C ALA A 122 35.81 49.44 3.17
N GLN A 123 36.26 50.19 2.16
CA GLN A 123 37.61 50.73 1.90
C GLN A 123 38.51 49.99 0.90
N GLY A 124 38.94 50.79 -0.09
CA GLY A 124 39.88 50.50 -1.17
C GLY A 124 39.70 51.50 -2.29
#